data_AF-A0A4Y2AC03-F1
#
_entry.id   AF-A0A4Y2AC03-F1
#
_cell.length_a   1.000
_cell.length_b   1.000
_cell.length_c   1.000
_cell.angle_alpha   90.00
_cell.angle_beta   90.00
_cell.angle_gamma   90.00
#
_symmetry.space_group_name_H-M   'P 1'
#
loop_
_entity.id
_entity.type
_entity.pdbx_description
1 polymer ?
#
loop_
_entity_poly.entity_id
_entity_poly.type
_entity_poly.pdbx_seq_one_letter_code
_entity_poly.pdbx_strand_id
1 'polypeptide(L)'
;MMKFSYTIVHIPGKELFAADALSRNPQKVPYKREELEAEIYAFIQMITSSLSASSRRLDELRVAQLKDETCQKLTDYVLKGWAPKKEVDTLCAPYWQNRYEISVQDGLLMRGCRIIIPKSHQAEVLNQIHEGHLGITNCRARARCSVYWPGISKAIEEKIKSCTACVQESSNRHQPLIPTSFPERPWEVLGLDLFKYNNSWYLLISD
;
A
#
# COMPACT_ATOMS: atom_id res chain seq x y z
N MET A 1 14.24 -18.02 10.41
CA MET A 1 15.05 -18.16 11.64
C MET A 1 16.23 -17.20 11.52
N MET A 2 16.23 -16.07 12.22
CA MET A 2 17.31 -15.06 12.10
C MET A 2 18.59 -15.60 12.78
N LYS A 3 19.70 -15.62 12.04
CA LYS A 3 21.02 -16.19 12.44
C LYS A 3 21.81 -15.30 13.43
N PHE A 4 21.15 -14.52 14.27
CA PHE A 4 21.84 -13.65 15.23
C PHE A 4 21.13 -13.66 16.58
N SER A 5 21.90 -13.93 17.63
CA SER A 5 21.53 -13.68 19.02
C SER A 5 22.16 -12.36 19.41
N TYR A 6 21.36 -11.38 19.81
CA TYR A 6 21.85 -10.08 20.27
C TYR A 6 21.26 -9.76 21.63
N THR A 7 22.03 -9.02 22.42
CA THR A 7 21.60 -8.48 23.70
C THR A 7 21.48 -6.97 23.56
N ILE A 8 20.27 -6.44 23.73
CA ILE A 8 20.05 -5.00 23.72
C ILE A 8 20.35 -4.47 25.12
N VAL A 9 21.26 -3.51 25.22
CA VAL A 9 21.57 -2.81 26.47
C VAL A 9 21.35 -1.32 26.28
N HIS A 10 20.64 -0.68 27.20
CA HIS A 10 20.45 0.76 27.21
C HIS A 10 21.69 1.45 27.78
N ILE A 11 22.28 2.35 27.00
CA ILE A 11 23.38 3.21 27.44
C ILE A 11 22.81 4.61 27.71
N PRO A 12 22.92 5.16 28.92
CA PRO A 12 22.51 6.53 29.20
C PRO A 12 23.25 7.52 28.30
N GLY A 13 22.55 8.56 27.81
CA GLY A 13 23.10 9.52 26.84
C GLY A 13 24.41 10.20 27.25
N LYS A 14 24.68 10.33 28.55
CA LYS A 14 25.93 10.89 29.09
C LYS A 14 27.15 10.00 28.88
N GLU A 15 26.93 8.70 28.71
CA GLU A 15 27.97 7.68 28.47
C GLU A 15 28.06 7.31 26.98
N LEU A 16 27.24 7.94 26.15
CA LEU A 16 27.10 7.69 24.72
C LEU A 16 28.09 8.56 23.93
N PHE A 17 29.37 8.48 24.32
CA PHE A 17 30.46 9.35 23.86
C PHE A 17 30.71 9.26 22.34
N ALA A 18 30.38 8.13 21.71
CA ALA A 18 30.79 7.82 20.34
C ALA A 18 29.69 7.96 19.28
N ALA A 19 28.41 7.81 19.61
CA ALA A 19 27.37 7.71 18.58
C ALA A 19 27.11 9.01 17.81
N ASP A 20 27.53 10.16 18.36
CA ASP A 20 27.33 11.49 17.78
C ASP A 20 28.63 12.10 17.22
N ALA A 21 29.76 11.39 17.32
CA ALA A 21 31.07 11.93 16.96
C ALA A 21 31.21 12.21 15.45
N LEU A 22 30.63 11.34 14.59
CA LEU A 22 30.71 11.50 13.13
C LEU A 22 29.72 12.54 12.58
N SER A 23 28.56 12.73 13.21
CA SER A 23 27.61 13.79 12.81
C SER A 23 28.14 15.19 13.12
N ARG A 24 29.01 15.33 14.14
CA ARG A 24 29.50 16.62 14.62
C ARG A 24 30.93 16.96 14.21
N ASN A 25 31.60 16.04 13.50
CA ASN A 25 32.93 16.28 12.96
C ASN A 25 32.93 16.13 11.43
N PRO A 26 32.23 17.04 10.71
CA PRO A 26 32.26 17.03 9.25
C PRO A 26 33.71 17.13 8.78
N GLN A 27 34.12 16.22 7.90
CA GLN A 27 35.47 16.24 7.36
C GLN A 27 35.71 17.58 6.65
N LYS A 28 36.81 18.26 6.99
CA LYS A 28 37.22 19.52 6.35
C LYS A 28 37.72 19.34 4.92
N VAL A 29 37.76 18.09 4.45
CA VAL A 29 38.16 17.76 3.09
C VAL A 29 37.02 18.21 2.18
N PRO A 30 37.27 19.07 1.18
CA PRO A 30 36.22 19.41 0.22
C PRO A 30 35.78 18.13 -0.47
N TYR A 31 34.52 17.73 -0.23
CA TYR A 31 33.91 16.61 -0.94
C TYR A 31 34.02 16.92 -2.42
N LYS A 32 34.69 16.05 -3.18
CA LYS A 32 34.81 16.24 -4.62
C LYS A 32 33.41 16.14 -5.21
N ARG A 33 33.01 17.13 -5.99
CA ARG A 33 31.67 17.17 -6.61
C ARG A 33 31.41 15.87 -7.39
N GLU A 34 32.43 15.34 -8.04
CA GLU A 34 32.36 14.11 -8.83
C GLU A 34 31.99 12.88 -7.98
N GLU A 35 32.45 12.81 -6.73
CA GLU A 35 32.20 11.69 -5.83
C GLU A 35 30.75 11.70 -5.30
N LEU A 36 30.25 12.89 -4.94
CA LEU A 36 28.84 13.08 -4.57
C LEU A 36 27.90 12.78 -5.74
N GLU A 37 28.23 13.25 -6.94
CA GLU A 37 27.43 12.97 -8.14
C GLU A 37 27.39 11.48 -8.45
N ALA A 38 28.51 10.76 -8.28
CA ALA A 38 28.57 9.32 -8.46
C ALA A 38 27.72 8.55 -7.42
N GLU A 39 27.77 8.94 -6.15
CA GLU A 39 26.94 8.35 -5.10
C GLU A 39 25.44 8.58 -5.36
N ILE A 40 25.07 9.80 -5.75
CA ILE A 40 23.68 10.14 -6.11
C ILE A 40 23.22 9.31 -7.30
N TYR A 41 24.05 9.20 -8.34
CA TYR A 41 23.72 8.41 -9.53
C TYR A 41 23.54 6.93 -9.20
N ALA A 42 24.44 6.34 -8.40
CA ALA A 42 24.34 4.96 -7.95
C ALA A 42 23.05 4.72 -7.12
N PHE A 43 22.67 5.69 -6.28
CA PHE A 43 21.42 5.62 -5.52
C PHE A 43 20.18 5.65 -6.41
N ILE A 44 20.14 6.54 -7.40
CA ILE A 44 19.04 6.59 -8.39
C ILE A 44 18.96 5.27 -9.16
N GLN A 45 20.11 4.76 -9.63
CA GLN A 45 20.18 3.50 -10.36
C GLN A 45 19.68 2.31 -9.51
N MET A 46 20.03 2.28 -8.21
CA MET A 46 19.51 1.29 -7.27
C MET A 46 17.97 1.37 -7.16
N ILE A 47 17.40 2.56 -6.99
CA ILE A 47 15.94 2.74 -6.95
C ILE A 47 15.31 2.25 -8.24
N THR A 48 15.79 2.74 -9.40
CA THR A 48 15.24 2.39 -10.72
C THR A 48 15.32 0.88 -10.98
N SER A 49 16.42 0.22 -10.60
CA SER A 49 16.59 -1.23 -10.74
C SER A 49 15.70 -2.07 -9.81
N SER A 50 15.27 -1.50 -8.68
CA SER A 50 14.39 -2.16 -7.72
C SER A 50 12.90 -2.11 -8.10
N LEU A 51 12.54 -1.28 -9.08
CA LEU A 51 11.17 -1.16 -9.55
C LEU A 51 10.71 -2.47 -10.18
N SER A 52 9.51 -2.92 -9.79
CA SER A 52 8.87 -4.11 -10.34
C SER A 52 8.24 -3.84 -11.71
N ALA A 53 9.00 -3.31 -12.66
CA ALA A 53 8.56 -3.00 -14.02
C ALA A 53 9.70 -3.22 -15.03
N SER A 54 9.35 -3.70 -16.23
CA SER A 54 10.32 -3.79 -17.32
C SER A 54 10.73 -2.41 -17.82
N SER A 55 11.92 -2.30 -18.43
CA SER A 55 12.39 -1.05 -19.05
C SER A 55 11.37 -0.46 -20.03
N ARG A 56 10.82 -1.31 -20.91
CA ARG A 56 9.74 -0.94 -21.83
C ARG A 56 8.54 -0.34 -21.10
N ARG A 57 8.11 -0.94 -19.99
CA ARG A 57 6.96 -0.44 -19.23
C ARG A 57 7.25 0.91 -18.58
N LEU A 58 8.47 1.12 -18.11
CA LEU A 58 8.90 2.41 -17.61
C LEU A 58 8.88 3.48 -18.71
N ASP A 59 9.31 3.16 -19.93
CA ASP A 59 9.24 4.08 -21.07
C ASP A 59 7.81 4.44 -21.46
N GLU A 60 6.90 3.46 -21.48
CA GLU A 60 5.47 3.69 -21.69
C GLU A 60 4.90 4.66 -20.65
N LEU A 61 5.25 4.47 -19.37
CA LEU A 61 4.81 5.35 -18.28
C LEU A 61 5.41 6.75 -18.39
N ARG A 62 6.67 6.91 -18.80
CA ARG A 62 7.26 8.23 -19.08
C ARG A 62 6.47 8.98 -20.14
N VAL A 63 6.21 8.32 -21.27
CA VAL A 63 5.42 8.91 -22.37
C VAL A 63 4.01 9.27 -21.91
N ALA A 64 3.39 8.44 -21.07
CA ALA A 64 2.07 8.71 -20.52
C ALA A 64 2.07 9.89 -19.53
N GLN A 65 3.07 9.98 -18.65
CA GLN A 65 3.23 11.11 -17.73
C GLN A 65 3.46 12.43 -18.48
N LEU A 66 4.23 12.42 -19.58
CA LEU A 66 4.44 13.59 -20.42
C LEU A 66 3.16 14.09 -21.10
N LYS A 67 2.13 13.26 -21.24
CA LYS A 67 0.83 13.63 -21.83
C LYS A 67 -0.24 13.98 -20.79
N ASP A 68 -0.03 13.59 -19.53
CA ASP A 68 -0.99 13.78 -18.45
C ASP A 68 -0.81 15.17 -17.82
N GLU A 69 -1.86 15.99 -17.88
CA GLU A 69 -1.82 17.39 -17.40
C GLU A 69 -1.42 17.49 -15.92
N THR A 70 -1.85 16.54 -15.08
CA THR A 70 -1.50 16.55 -13.66
C THR A 70 -0.01 16.26 -13.49
N CYS A 71 0.52 15.26 -14.20
CA CYS A 71 1.93 14.90 -14.15
C CYS A 71 2.84 16.02 -14.69
N GLN A 72 2.42 16.72 -15.75
CA GLN A 72 3.15 17.88 -16.27
C GLN A 72 3.26 18.99 -15.23
N LYS A 73 2.13 19.38 -14.60
CA LYS A 73 2.12 20.41 -13.54
C LYS A 73 2.93 19.99 -12.32
N LEU A 74 2.84 18.73 -11.90
CA LEU A 74 3.66 18.19 -10.81
C LEU A 74 5.15 18.25 -11.13
N THR A 75 5.55 17.91 -12.36
CA THR A 75 6.94 18.00 -12.82
C THR A 75 7.43 19.45 -12.73
N ASP A 76 6.61 20.41 -13.17
CA ASP A 76 6.91 21.83 -13.04
C ASP A 76 7.08 22.28 -11.59
N TYR A 77 6.20 21.85 -10.66
CA TYR A 77 6.34 22.15 -9.24
C TYR A 77 7.58 21.51 -8.60
N VAL A 78 7.98 20.32 -9.06
CA VAL A 78 9.21 19.68 -8.58
C VAL A 78 10.45 20.46 -9.04
N LEU A 79 10.49 20.91 -10.30
CA LEU A 79 11.64 21.59 -10.88
C LEU A 79 11.75 23.08 -10.47
N LYS A 80 10.62 23.79 -10.42
CA LYS A 80 10.57 25.24 -10.15
C LYS A 80 10.29 25.57 -8.68
N GLY A 81 9.86 24.57 -7.91
CA GLY A 81 9.40 24.74 -6.54
C GLY A 81 7.88 24.79 -6.41
N TRP A 82 7.40 24.37 -5.25
CA TRP A 82 5.98 24.27 -4.91
C TRP A 82 5.44 25.62 -4.42
N ALA A 83 4.44 26.18 -5.11
CA ALA A 83 3.74 27.42 -4.72
C ALA A 83 2.87 27.22 -3.47
N PRO A 84 2.64 28.20 -2.58
CA PRO A 84 1.85 28.02 -1.35
C PRO A 84 0.52 27.29 -1.56
N LYS A 85 0.07 26.49 -0.57
CA LYS A 85 -1.09 25.59 -0.70
C LYS A 85 -2.34 26.18 -1.37
N LYS A 86 -2.62 27.48 -1.14
CA LYS A 86 -3.80 28.18 -1.68
C LYS A 86 -3.71 28.47 -3.17
N GLU A 87 -2.50 28.51 -3.73
CA GLU A 87 -2.17 28.86 -5.11
C GLU A 87 -1.87 27.62 -5.97
N VAL A 88 -1.86 26.44 -5.35
CA VAL A 88 -1.63 25.17 -6.04
C VAL A 88 -2.85 24.85 -6.90
N ASP A 89 -2.59 24.46 -8.14
CA ASP A 89 -3.62 24.00 -9.07
C ASP A 89 -4.48 22.88 -8.45
N THR A 90 -5.79 22.91 -8.74
CA THR A 90 -6.75 21.96 -8.15
C THR A 90 -6.42 20.50 -8.47
N LEU A 91 -5.80 20.22 -9.62
CA LEU A 91 -5.35 18.88 -9.99
C LEU A 91 -4.17 18.41 -9.12
N CYS A 92 -3.32 19.35 -8.70
CA CYS A 92 -2.11 19.08 -7.90
C CYS A 92 -2.35 19.20 -6.39
N ALA A 93 -3.43 19.87 -5.96
CA ALA A 93 -3.76 20.06 -4.55
C ALA A 93 -3.75 18.76 -3.71
N PRO A 94 -4.22 17.60 -4.20
CA PRO A 94 -4.14 16.33 -3.45
C PRO A 94 -2.71 15.84 -3.19
N TYR A 95 -1.73 16.29 -3.96
CA TYR A 95 -0.32 15.92 -3.82
C TYR A 95 0.45 16.83 -2.86
N TRP A 96 -0.11 18.01 -2.53
CA TRP A 96 0.55 19.05 -1.72
C TRP A 96 1.09 18.55 -0.37
N GLN A 97 0.32 17.67 0.29
CA GLN A 97 0.71 17.09 1.59
C GLN A 97 2.01 16.27 1.51
N ASN A 98 2.27 15.63 0.37
CA ASN A 98 3.44 14.79 0.15
C ASN A 98 4.45 15.43 -0.80
N ARG A 99 4.39 16.75 -1.03
CA ARG A 99 5.22 17.47 -2.01
C ARG A 99 6.72 17.23 -1.88
N TYR A 100 7.24 17.10 -0.66
CA TYR A 100 8.68 16.88 -0.42
C TYR A 100 9.12 15.43 -0.65
N GLU A 101 8.18 14.49 -0.79
CA GLU A 101 8.46 13.12 -1.19
C GLU A 101 8.40 12.97 -2.71
N ILE A 102 7.92 13.97 -3.45
CA ILE A 102 7.73 13.91 -4.90
C ILE A 102 9.00 14.40 -5.59
N SER A 103 9.53 13.58 -6.50
CA SER A 103 10.76 13.86 -7.24
C SER A 103 10.65 13.34 -8.66
N VAL A 104 11.53 13.81 -9.54
CA VAL A 104 11.69 13.29 -10.90
C VAL A 104 13.02 12.55 -10.96
N GLN A 105 12.99 11.27 -11.32
CA GLN A 105 14.16 10.39 -11.41
C GLN A 105 14.18 9.75 -12.79
N ASP A 106 15.25 9.94 -13.56
CA ASP A 106 15.36 9.46 -14.95
C ASP A 106 14.11 9.77 -15.81
N GLY A 107 13.56 10.98 -15.66
CA GLY A 107 12.36 11.43 -16.36
C GLY A 107 11.04 10.82 -15.90
N LEU A 108 11.03 10.01 -14.82
CA LEU A 108 9.83 9.49 -14.18
C LEU A 108 9.46 10.32 -12.96
N LEU A 109 8.18 10.68 -12.87
CA LEU A 109 7.61 11.29 -11.68
C LEU A 109 7.36 10.22 -10.60
N MET A 110 7.98 10.40 -9.45
CA MET A 110 8.04 9.43 -8.35
C MET A 110 7.59 10.07 -7.04
N ARG A 111 7.06 9.26 -6.12
CA ARG A 111 6.87 9.59 -4.70
C ARG A 111 7.68 8.63 -3.83
N GLY A 112 8.83 9.07 -3.31
CA GLY A 112 9.82 8.18 -2.71
C GLY A 112 10.26 7.13 -3.74
N CYS A 113 10.08 5.85 -3.42
CA CYS A 113 10.40 4.72 -4.33
C CYS A 113 9.19 4.24 -5.16
N ARG A 114 8.11 5.00 -5.26
CA ARG A 114 6.88 4.60 -5.97
C ARG A 114 6.62 5.47 -7.19
N ILE A 115 6.24 4.86 -8.31
CA ILE A 115 5.90 5.60 -9.54
C ILE A 115 4.54 6.27 -9.39
N ILE A 116 4.45 7.56 -9.75
CA ILE A 116 3.16 8.24 -9.85
C ILE A 116 2.45 7.81 -11.13
N ILE A 117 1.30 7.14 -11.02
CA ILE A 117 0.63 6.57 -12.19
C ILE A 117 -0.34 7.60 -12.81
N PRO A 118 -0.14 7.96 -14.11
CA PRO A 118 -1.02 8.88 -14.81
C PRO A 118 -2.44 8.29 -14.95
N LYS A 119 -3.45 9.14 -15.07
CA LYS A 119 -4.86 8.73 -14.98
C LYS A 119 -5.23 7.64 -16.00
N SER A 120 -4.66 7.71 -17.19
CA SER A 120 -4.86 6.75 -18.29
C SER A 120 -4.45 5.31 -17.96
N HIS A 121 -3.50 5.11 -17.04
CA HIS A 121 -2.95 3.78 -16.70
C HIS A 121 -3.44 3.24 -15.36
N GLN A 122 -4.18 4.03 -14.58
CA GLN A 122 -4.64 3.64 -13.25
C GLN A 122 -5.51 2.37 -13.27
N ALA A 123 -6.41 2.23 -14.26
CA ALA A 123 -7.28 1.06 -14.37
C ALA A 123 -6.50 -0.24 -14.63
N GLU A 124 -5.51 -0.20 -15.52
CA GLU A 124 -4.64 -1.33 -15.82
C GLU A 124 -3.80 -1.72 -14.60
N VAL A 125 -3.20 -0.75 -13.93
CA VAL A 125 -2.38 -0.97 -12.72
C VAL A 125 -3.24 -1.53 -11.58
N LEU A 126 -4.48 -1.06 -11.41
CA LEU A 126 -5.42 -1.63 -10.43
C LEU A 126 -5.72 -3.10 -10.72
N ASN A 127 -5.87 -3.48 -11.99
CA ASN A 127 -6.07 -4.88 -12.38
C ASN A 127 -4.84 -5.73 -12.01
N GLN A 128 -3.62 -5.24 -12.27
CA GLN A 128 -2.38 -5.92 -11.92
C GLN A 128 -2.19 -6.05 -10.40
N ILE A 129 -2.51 -5.00 -9.64
CA ILE A 129 -2.46 -5.07 -8.16
C ILE A 129 -3.38 -6.16 -7.63
N HIS A 130 -4.60 -6.24 -8.19
CA HIS A 130 -5.63 -7.18 -7.79
C HIS A 130 -5.45 -8.60 -8.38
N GLU A 131 -4.48 -8.80 -9.27
CA GLU A 131 -4.21 -10.09 -9.90
C GLU A 131 -3.99 -11.19 -8.85
N GLY A 132 -4.63 -12.34 -9.06
CA GLY A 132 -4.68 -13.44 -8.09
C GLY A 132 -5.71 -13.24 -6.97
N HIS A 133 -6.66 -12.30 -7.12
CA HIS A 133 -7.78 -12.07 -6.20
C HIS A 133 -7.35 -11.84 -4.74
N LEU A 134 -6.23 -11.14 -4.56
CA LEU A 134 -5.69 -10.88 -3.24
C LEU A 134 -6.61 -10.01 -2.39
N GLY A 135 -6.67 -10.32 -1.10
CA GLY A 135 -7.37 -9.50 -0.11
C GLY A 135 -6.81 -8.06 0.00
N ILE A 136 -7.58 -7.19 0.65
CA ILE A 136 -7.31 -5.75 0.75
C ILE A 136 -5.91 -5.42 1.31
N THR A 137 -5.45 -6.18 2.30
CA THR A 137 -4.14 -5.96 2.93
C THR A 137 -3.00 -6.17 1.95
N ASN A 138 -3.05 -7.26 1.18
CA ASN A 138 -2.00 -7.61 0.24
C ASN A 138 -2.02 -6.70 -1.00
N CYS A 139 -3.21 -6.34 -1.51
CA CYS A 139 -3.32 -5.37 -2.59
C CYS A 139 -2.74 -4.00 -2.19
N ARG A 140 -3.04 -3.51 -0.98
CA ARG A 140 -2.45 -2.28 -0.45
C ARG A 140 -0.95 -2.39 -0.25
N ALA A 141 -0.44 -3.55 0.18
CA ALA A 141 0.98 -3.79 0.32
C ALA A 141 1.70 -3.71 -1.05
N ARG A 142 1.18 -4.39 -2.08
CA ARG A 142 1.69 -4.30 -3.46
C ARG A 142 1.78 -2.87 -3.94
N ALA A 143 0.71 -2.11 -3.80
CA ALA A 143 0.68 -0.70 -4.17
C ALA A 143 1.75 0.12 -3.44
N ARG A 144 1.89 -0.06 -2.12
CA ARG A 144 2.90 0.65 -1.30
C ARG A 144 4.34 0.36 -1.71
N CYS A 145 4.62 -0.77 -2.36
CA CYS A 145 5.96 -1.11 -2.81
C CYS A 145 6.31 -0.50 -4.17
N SER A 146 5.33 -0.20 -5.04
CA SER A 146 5.64 0.12 -6.45
C SER A 146 4.99 1.39 -7.00
N VAL A 147 3.77 1.74 -6.59
CA VAL A 147 2.97 2.76 -7.30
C VAL A 147 2.19 3.69 -6.36
N TYR A 148 1.87 4.88 -6.85
CA TYR A 148 1.13 5.86 -6.08
C TYR A 148 0.24 6.74 -6.96
N TRP A 149 -0.94 7.05 -6.46
CA TRP A 149 -1.71 8.25 -6.79
C TRP A 149 -2.66 8.56 -5.62
N PRO A 150 -3.13 9.81 -5.47
CA PRO A 150 -4.11 10.17 -4.44
C PRO A 150 -5.38 9.33 -4.58
N GLY A 151 -5.80 8.70 -3.48
CA GLY A 151 -7.00 7.86 -3.46
C GLY A 151 -6.80 6.40 -3.90
N ILE A 152 -5.58 5.96 -4.23
CA ILE A 152 -5.29 4.55 -4.62
C ILE A 152 -5.87 3.52 -3.63
N SER A 153 -5.78 3.76 -2.33
CA SER A 153 -6.32 2.84 -1.31
C SER A 153 -7.83 2.63 -1.42
N LYS A 154 -8.57 3.68 -1.83
CA LYS A 154 -10.02 3.62 -2.05
C LYS A 154 -10.33 2.93 -3.38
N ALA A 155 -9.58 3.24 -4.43
CA ALA A 155 -9.72 2.59 -5.73
C ALA A 155 -9.46 1.07 -5.66
N ILE A 156 -8.47 0.63 -4.85
CA ILE A 156 -8.23 -0.80 -4.57
C ILE A 156 -9.43 -1.43 -3.87
N GLU A 157 -9.99 -0.75 -2.87
CA GLU A 157 -11.15 -1.26 -2.14
C GLU A 157 -12.37 -1.41 -3.04
N GLU A 158 -12.64 -0.40 -3.90
CA GLU A 158 -13.70 -0.45 -4.91
C GLU A 158 -13.46 -1.59 -5.89
N LYS A 159 -12.23 -1.77 -6.38
CA LYS A 159 -11.87 -2.86 -7.30
C LYS A 159 -12.14 -4.25 -6.71
N ILE A 160 -11.83 -4.45 -5.44
CA ILE A 160 -12.08 -5.73 -4.74
C ILE A 160 -13.60 -5.92 -4.53
N LYS A 161 -14.32 -4.88 -4.11
CA LYS A 161 -15.78 -4.94 -3.91
C LYS A 161 -16.54 -5.20 -5.21
N SER A 162 -16.02 -4.72 -6.34
CA SER A 162 -16.63 -4.95 -7.67
C SER A 162 -16.19 -6.28 -8.31
N CYS A 163 -15.29 -7.04 -7.70
CA CYS A 163 -14.79 -8.29 -8.26
C CYS A 163 -15.73 -9.44 -7.95
N THR A 164 -16.31 -10.06 -8.98
CA THR A 164 -17.27 -11.16 -8.84
C THR A 164 -16.69 -12.36 -8.09
N ALA A 165 -15.47 -12.79 -8.44
CA ALA A 165 -14.80 -13.90 -7.76
C ALA A 165 -14.55 -13.60 -6.27
N CYS A 166 -14.07 -12.40 -5.93
CA CYS A 166 -13.86 -12.02 -4.53
C CYS A 166 -15.17 -11.91 -3.74
N VAL A 167 -16.25 -11.46 -4.39
CA VAL A 167 -17.58 -11.38 -3.76
C VAL A 167 -18.13 -12.79 -3.50
N GLN A 168 -17.99 -13.71 -4.45
CA GLN A 168 -18.43 -15.10 -4.30
C GLN A 168 -17.68 -15.84 -3.18
N GLU A 169 -16.37 -15.63 -3.08
CA GLU A 169 -15.52 -16.23 -2.04
C GLU A 169 -15.51 -15.45 -0.72
N SER A 170 -16.27 -14.35 -0.63
CA SER A 170 -16.29 -13.55 0.60
C SER A 170 -17.00 -14.31 1.71
N SER A 171 -16.30 -14.50 2.84
CA SER A 171 -16.92 -15.06 4.03
C SER A 171 -17.88 -14.05 4.64
N ASN A 172 -19.18 -14.32 4.53
CA ASN A 172 -20.16 -13.55 5.29
C ASN A 172 -19.89 -13.77 6.78
N ARG A 173 -19.81 -12.68 7.56
CA ARG A 173 -19.81 -12.79 9.01
C ARG A 173 -21.16 -13.40 9.39
N HIS A 174 -21.13 -14.57 10.03
CA HIS A 174 -22.34 -15.15 10.60
C HIS A 174 -22.99 -14.10 11.50
N GLN A 175 -24.28 -13.83 11.26
CA GLN A 175 -25.06 -13.04 12.19
C GLN A 175 -25.06 -13.75 13.54
N PRO A 176 -25.00 -13.02 14.66
CA PRO A 176 -25.17 -13.65 15.96
C PRO A 176 -26.52 -14.38 15.97
N LEU A 177 -26.55 -15.57 16.58
CA LEU A 177 -27.79 -16.31 16.78
C LEU A 177 -28.76 -15.42 17.55
N ILE A 178 -29.97 -15.26 17.02
CA ILE A 178 -31.05 -14.59 17.74
C ILE A 178 -31.63 -15.62 18.72
N PRO A 179 -31.50 -15.41 20.05
CA PRO A 179 -32.07 -16.35 21.01
C PRO A 179 -33.60 -16.29 20.93
N THR A 180 -34.24 -17.46 20.90
CA THR A 180 -35.68 -17.59 21.14
C THR A 180 -35.96 -17.42 22.63
N SER A 181 -37.15 -16.93 22.98
CA SER A 181 -37.62 -16.93 24.37
C SER A 181 -37.69 -18.36 24.90
N PHE A 182 -37.36 -18.54 26.18
CA PHE A 182 -37.57 -19.81 26.85
C PHE A 182 -39.07 -20.07 27.03
N PRO A 183 -39.54 -21.33 26.93
CA PRO A 183 -40.89 -21.68 27.32
C PRO A 183 -41.11 -21.38 28.81
N GLU A 184 -42.29 -20.88 29.15
CA GLU A 184 -42.72 -20.61 30.53
C GLU A 184 -43.25 -21.89 31.21
N ARG A 185 -43.65 -22.91 30.43
CA ARG A 185 -44.25 -24.16 30.92
C ARG A 185 -43.73 -25.39 30.17
N PRO A 186 -43.72 -26.58 30.83
CA PRO A 186 -43.50 -27.85 30.12
C PRO A 186 -44.53 -28.04 29.01
N TRP A 187 -44.12 -28.66 27.91
CA TRP A 187 -44.91 -28.94 26.70
C TRP A 187 -45.35 -27.71 25.91
N GLU A 188 -44.80 -26.52 26.19
CA GLU A 188 -45.14 -25.28 25.49
C GLU A 188 -44.45 -25.17 24.12
N VAL A 189 -43.20 -25.65 24.02
CA VAL A 189 -42.41 -25.66 22.78
C VAL A 189 -41.75 -27.02 22.65
N LEU A 190 -42.03 -27.73 21.55
CA LEU A 190 -41.42 -29.03 21.26
C LEU A 190 -40.41 -28.92 20.13
N GLY A 191 -39.18 -29.36 20.38
CA GLY A 191 -38.16 -29.60 19.36
C GLY A 191 -38.37 -30.96 18.70
N LEU A 192 -38.56 -30.97 17.38
CA LEU A 192 -38.73 -32.19 16.59
C LEU A 192 -37.60 -32.28 15.55
N ASP A 193 -36.92 -33.42 15.49
CA ASP A 193 -35.91 -33.68 14.46
C ASP A 193 -36.00 -35.11 13.93
N LEU A 194 -35.61 -35.30 12.68
CA LEU A 194 -35.57 -36.61 12.03
C LEU A 194 -34.13 -37.11 11.96
N PHE A 195 -33.87 -38.31 12.47
CA PHE A 195 -32.57 -38.94 12.29
C PHE A 195 -32.70 -40.38 11.80
N LYS A 196 -31.64 -40.88 11.16
CA LYS A 196 -31.59 -42.22 10.59
C LYS A 196 -30.57 -43.06 11.33
N TYR A 197 -30.97 -44.24 11.80
CA TYR A 197 -30.11 -45.20 12.48
C TYR A 197 -30.45 -46.62 12.06
N ASN A 198 -29.42 -47.46 11.81
CA ASN A 198 -29.57 -48.84 11.33
C ASN A 198 -30.59 -49.00 10.18
N ASN A 199 -30.53 -48.07 9.23
CA ASN A 199 -31.40 -48.02 8.06
C ASN A 199 -32.90 -47.74 8.33
N SER A 200 -33.26 -47.34 9.55
CA SER A 200 -34.61 -46.91 9.94
C SER A 200 -34.64 -45.42 10.28
N TRP A 201 -35.76 -44.77 9.98
CA TRP A 201 -36.01 -43.37 10.33
C TRP A 201 -36.66 -43.29 11.72
N TYR A 202 -36.22 -42.31 12.51
CA TYR A 202 -36.73 -42.03 13.84
C TYR A 202 -37.09 -40.55 13.95
N LEU A 203 -38.16 -40.26 14.70
CA LEU A 203 -38.52 -38.91 15.09
C LEU A 203 -38.04 -38.68 16.54
N LEU A 204 -37.10 -37.76 16.72
CA LEU A 204 -36.65 -37.28 18.02
C LEU A 204 -37.59 -36.16 18.46
N ILE A 205 -38.10 -36.27 19.69
CA ILE A 205 -38.96 -35.25 20.31
C ILE A 205 -38.29 -34.83 21.62
N SER A 206 -38.03 -33.53 21.77
CA SER A 206 -37.62 -32.92 23.03
C SER A 206 -38.64 -31.88 23.44
N ASP A 207 -39.01 -31.91 24.71
CA ASP A 207 -39.57 -30.77 25.43
C ASP A 207 -38.43 -29.84 25.89
#